data_AF-A0A2V8Q5S0-F1
#
_entry.id   AF-A0A2V8Q5S0-F1
#
_cell.length_a   1.000
_cell.length_b   1.000
_cell.length_c   1.000
_cell.angle_alpha   90.00
_cell.angle_beta   90.00
_cell.angle_gamma   90.00
#
_symmetry.space_group_name_H-M   'P 1'
#
loop_
_entity.id
_entity.type
_entity.pdbx_description
1 polymer ?
#
loop_
_entity_poly.entity_id
_entity_poly.type
_entity_poly.pdbx_seq_one_letter_code
_entity_poly.pdbx_strand_id
1 'polypeptide(L)'
;MRATSVSRNLSGEDEWAAMRQSLLRIFFALAACSWMPHWSCHYYRLETGSSFAVGSWDFSRFDSALALLIYSTLILACLLAVVRTELRQLAALSSGVLHLTLGALHTYRLVKPFRFEVFGYPWPQSASLREAMIVIPFGVLCLWMARHK
;
A
#
# COMPACT_ATOMS: atom_id res chain seq x y z
N MET A 1 57.23 -14.31 14.51
CA MET A 1 56.23 -13.73 13.59
C MET A 1 54.99 -13.38 14.40
N ARG A 2 54.75 -12.09 14.65
CA ARG A 2 53.59 -11.60 15.41
C ARG A 2 52.46 -11.38 14.41
N ALA A 3 51.39 -12.16 14.51
CA ALA A 3 50.18 -11.92 13.75
C ALA A 3 49.57 -10.62 14.25
N THR A 4 49.65 -9.57 13.43
CA THR A 4 48.90 -8.33 13.62
C THR A 4 47.43 -8.64 13.40
N SER A 5 46.66 -8.67 14.48
CA SER A 5 45.20 -8.67 14.40
C SER A 5 44.78 -7.33 13.84
N VAL A 6 44.47 -7.30 12.54
CA VAL A 6 43.74 -6.20 11.93
C VAL A 6 42.32 -6.28 12.51
N SER A 7 42.12 -5.58 13.61
CA SER A 7 40.79 -5.18 14.10
C SER A 7 40.15 -4.34 13.01
N ARG A 8 39.53 -4.99 12.03
CA ARG A 8 38.74 -4.32 11.02
C ARG A 8 37.58 -3.60 11.72
N ASN A 9 37.43 -2.30 11.46
CA ASN A 9 36.29 -1.46 11.81
C ASN A 9 34.97 -1.90 11.13
N LEU A 10 34.68 -3.20 11.07
CA LEU A 10 33.53 -3.80 10.38
C LEU A 10 32.23 -3.71 11.20
N SER A 11 32.24 -3.25 12.46
CA SER A 11 31.03 -3.38 13.28
C SER A 11 29.93 -2.35 12.96
N GLY A 12 30.29 -1.08 12.66
CA GLY A 12 29.28 -0.02 12.52
C GLY A 12 28.54 0.01 11.17
N GLU A 13 29.28 -0.13 10.06
CA GLU A 13 28.70 -0.01 8.71
C GLU A 13 27.87 -1.25 8.35
N ASP A 14 28.33 -2.44 8.73
CA ASP A 14 27.61 -3.70 8.48
C ASP A 14 26.32 -3.79 9.31
N GLU A 15 26.35 -3.35 10.57
CA GLU A 15 25.15 -3.26 11.42
C GLU A 15 24.12 -2.28 10.85
N TRP A 16 24.57 -1.09 10.42
CA TRP A 16 23.69 -0.11 9.77
C TRP A 16 23.07 -0.66 8.49
N ALA A 17 23.86 -1.32 7.64
CA ALA A 17 23.37 -1.94 6.41
C ALA A 17 22.33 -3.03 6.70
N ALA A 18 22.58 -3.89 7.68
CA ALA A 18 21.65 -4.95 8.10
C ALA A 18 20.34 -4.38 8.66
N MET A 19 20.42 -3.34 9.49
CA MET A 19 19.25 -2.66 10.03
C MET A 19 18.44 -2.00 8.92
N ARG A 20 19.09 -1.28 7.99
CA ARG A 20 18.44 -0.67 6.82
C ARG A 20 17.68 -1.72 6.00
N GLN A 21 18.29 -2.88 5.74
CA GLN A 21 17.62 -3.96 5.01
C GLN A 21 16.40 -4.52 5.76
N SER A 22 16.49 -4.65 7.09
CA SER A 22 15.38 -5.10 7.92
C SER A 22 14.21 -4.09 7.90
N LEU A 23 14.51 -2.80 8.00
CA LEU A 23 13.49 -1.74 7.89
C LEU A 23 12.82 -1.72 6.52
N LEU A 24 13.57 -1.93 5.44
CA LEU A 24 13.01 -2.04 4.08
C LEU A 24 12.05 -3.22 3.96
N ARG A 25 12.42 -4.39 4.51
CA ARG A 25 11.55 -5.58 4.52
C ARG A 25 10.25 -5.32 5.27
N ILE A 26 10.33 -4.70 6.44
CA ILE A 26 9.15 -4.33 7.24
C ILE A 26 8.27 -3.35 6.46
N PHE A 27 8.87 -2.33 5.85
CA PHE A 27 8.14 -1.36 5.04
C PHE A 27 7.33 -2.03 3.91
N PHE A 28 7.93 -2.94 3.14
CA PHE A 28 7.22 -3.63 2.06
C PHE A 28 6.16 -4.61 2.57
N ALA A 29 6.37 -5.25 3.72
CA ALA A 29 5.33 -6.03 4.37
C ALA A 29 4.13 -5.15 4.80
N LEU A 30 4.38 -3.97 5.36
CA LEU A 30 3.33 -3.00 5.71
C LEU A 30 2.59 -2.49 4.47
N ALA A 31 3.30 -2.22 3.37
CA ALA A 31 2.70 -1.83 2.10
C ALA A 31 1.82 -2.93 1.50
N ALA A 32 2.18 -4.21 1.67
CA ALA A 32 1.30 -5.30 1.29
C ALA A 32 0.01 -5.29 2.13
N CYS A 33 0.12 -5.10 3.45
CA CYS A 33 -1.03 -5.06 4.35
C CYS A 33 -1.95 -3.86 4.08
N SER A 34 -1.43 -2.72 3.64
CA SER A 34 -2.25 -1.52 3.38
C SER A 34 -3.21 -1.69 2.20
N TRP A 35 -2.95 -2.64 1.29
CA TRP A 35 -3.87 -2.99 0.20
C TRP A 35 -5.02 -3.89 0.65
N MET A 36 -4.88 -4.59 1.78
CA MET A 36 -5.85 -5.59 2.23
C MET A 36 -7.26 -5.03 2.48
N PRO A 37 -7.46 -3.83 3.08
CA PRO A 37 -8.80 -3.25 3.23
C PRO A 37 -9.54 -3.04 1.91
N HIS A 38 -8.81 -2.69 0.84
CA HIS A 38 -9.39 -2.44 -0.48
C HIS A 38 -9.68 -3.76 -1.19
N TRP A 39 -8.78 -4.73 -1.07
CA TRP A 39 -8.98 -6.10 -1.54
C TRP A 39 -10.22 -6.73 -0.88
N SER A 40 -10.34 -6.62 0.45
CA SER A 40 -11.45 -7.23 1.21
C SER A 40 -12.80 -6.63 0.86
N CYS A 41 -12.85 -5.35 0.49
CA CYS A 41 -14.08 -4.71 0.00
C CYS A 41 -14.66 -5.44 -1.22
N HIS A 42 -13.82 -5.79 -2.19
CA HIS A 42 -14.28 -6.50 -3.38
C HIS A 42 -14.53 -7.98 -3.13
N TYR A 43 -13.71 -8.62 -2.29
CA TYR A 43 -13.92 -10.02 -1.90
C TYR A 43 -15.29 -10.21 -1.25
N TYR A 44 -15.59 -9.42 -0.22
CA TYR A 44 -16.85 -9.52 0.51
C TYR A 44 -18.05 -9.17 -0.37
N ARG A 45 -17.91 -8.20 -1.28
CA ARG A 45 -18.95 -7.88 -2.28
C ARG A 45 -19.26 -9.08 -3.18
N LEU A 46 -18.25 -9.83 -3.63
CA LEU A 46 -18.46 -11.04 -4.44
C LEU A 46 -19.13 -12.15 -3.64
N GLU A 47 -18.74 -12.33 -2.39
CA GLU A 47 -19.28 -13.37 -1.51
C GLU A 47 -20.74 -13.11 -1.14
N THR A 48 -21.07 -11.86 -0.80
CA THR A 48 -22.39 -11.51 -0.25
C THR A 48 -23.37 -10.96 -1.27
N GLY A 49 -22.88 -10.57 -2.46
CA GLY A 49 -23.69 -9.83 -3.42
C GLY A 49 -24.08 -8.43 -2.96
N SER A 50 -23.46 -7.91 -1.90
CA SER A 50 -23.66 -6.53 -1.44
C SER A 50 -23.25 -5.53 -2.52
N SER A 51 -23.76 -4.30 -2.43
CA SER A 51 -23.41 -3.23 -3.35
C SER A 51 -22.14 -2.48 -2.90
N PHE A 52 -21.41 -1.96 -3.88
CA PHE A 52 -20.24 -1.12 -3.71
C PHE A 52 -20.29 -0.05 -4.80
N ALA A 53 -20.43 1.20 -4.40
CA ALA A 53 -20.49 2.33 -5.32
C ALA A 53 -19.53 3.45 -4.93
N VAL A 54 -18.94 4.11 -5.94
CA VAL A 54 -18.10 5.30 -5.81
C VAL A 54 -18.54 6.33 -6.86
N GLY A 55 -19.25 7.36 -6.41
CA GLY A 55 -19.86 8.36 -7.28
C GLY A 55 -20.95 7.73 -8.14
N SER A 56 -20.80 7.87 -9.46
CA SER A 56 -21.66 7.23 -10.46
C SER A 56 -21.21 5.81 -10.81
N TRP A 57 -20.08 5.34 -10.29
CA TRP A 57 -19.58 4.00 -10.57
C TRP A 57 -20.20 3.01 -9.59
N ASP A 58 -21.16 2.23 -10.06
CA ASP A 58 -21.67 1.05 -9.36
C ASP A 58 -20.85 -0.16 -9.83
N PHE A 59 -20.05 -0.74 -8.93
CA PHE A 59 -19.17 -1.85 -9.31
C PHE A 59 -20.01 -3.06 -9.63
N SER A 60 -19.82 -3.67 -10.80
CA SER A 60 -20.35 -4.99 -11.12
C SER A 60 -19.55 -6.10 -10.44
N ARG A 61 -20.03 -7.35 -10.52
CA ARG A 61 -19.25 -8.52 -10.09
C ARG A 61 -17.96 -8.65 -10.89
N PHE A 62 -18.01 -8.36 -12.19
CA PHE A 62 -16.82 -8.39 -13.04
C PHE A 62 -15.80 -7.32 -12.61
N ASP A 63 -16.25 -6.07 -12.39
CA ASP A 63 -15.35 -4.99 -11.94
C ASP A 63 -14.67 -5.33 -10.61
N SER A 64 -15.41 -6.01 -9.72
CA SER A 64 -14.86 -6.43 -8.43
C SER A 64 -13.87 -7.58 -8.54
N ALA A 65 -14.09 -8.53 -9.45
CA ALA A 65 -13.10 -9.57 -9.75
C ALA A 65 -11.82 -8.97 -10.36
N LEU A 66 -11.96 -7.98 -11.25
CA LEU A 66 -10.83 -7.25 -11.81
C LEU A 66 -10.08 -6.46 -10.73
N ALA A 67 -10.80 -5.78 -9.84
CA ALA A 67 -10.19 -5.07 -8.72
C ALA A 67 -9.44 -6.02 -7.78
N LEU A 68 -9.99 -7.20 -7.48
CA LEU A 68 -9.28 -8.24 -6.71
C LEU A 68 -7.97 -8.67 -7.38
N LEU A 69 -7.98 -8.86 -8.71
CA LEU A 69 -6.76 -9.21 -9.45
C LEU A 69 -5.71 -8.09 -9.33
N ILE A 70 -6.13 -6.83 -9.46
CA ILE A 70 -5.25 -5.66 -9.32
C ILE A 70 -4.66 -5.61 -7.91
N TYR A 71 -5.49 -5.65 -6.87
CA TYR A 71 -5.00 -5.60 -5.48
C TYR A 71 -4.14 -6.81 -5.12
N SER A 72 -4.47 -8.01 -5.61
CA SER A 72 -3.62 -9.21 -5.41
C SER A 72 -2.25 -9.04 -6.06
N THR A 73 -2.20 -8.42 -7.25
CA THR A 73 -0.93 -8.12 -7.93
C THR A 73 -0.10 -7.11 -7.14
N LEU A 74 -0.72 -6.07 -6.58
CA LEU A 74 -0.05 -5.07 -5.75
C LEU A 74 0.49 -5.67 -4.45
N ILE A 75 -0.32 -6.49 -3.77
CA ILE A 75 0.07 -7.24 -2.58
C ILE A 75 1.27 -8.14 -2.90
N LEU A 76 1.17 -8.94 -3.97
CA LEU A 76 2.24 -9.84 -4.38
C LEU A 76 3.52 -9.08 -4.73
N ALA A 77 3.43 -7.95 -5.45
CA ALA A 77 4.59 -7.13 -5.77
C ALA A 77 5.29 -6.61 -4.50
N CYS A 78 4.52 -6.19 -3.48
CA CYS A 78 5.05 -5.76 -2.19
C CYS A 78 5.71 -6.94 -1.44
N LEU A 79 5.07 -8.10 -1.40
CA LEU A 79 5.63 -9.31 -0.78
C LEU A 79 6.91 -9.78 -1.48
N LEU A 80 6.93 -9.75 -2.81
CA LEU A 80 8.14 -10.06 -3.57
C LEU A 80 9.24 -9.02 -3.29
N ALA A 81 8.92 -7.74 -3.13
CA ALA A 81 9.90 -6.70 -2.77
C ALA A 81 10.54 -6.88 -1.38
N VAL A 82 9.94 -7.67 -0.48
CA VAL A 82 10.56 -8.10 0.78
C VAL A 82 11.81 -8.93 0.50
N VAL A 83 11.73 -9.85 -0.47
CA VAL A 83 12.79 -10.81 -0.78
C VAL A 83 13.66 -10.40 -1.97
N ARG A 84 13.13 -9.64 -2.92
CA ARG A 84 13.74 -9.26 -4.19
C ARG A 84 13.93 -7.75 -4.29
N THR A 85 15.17 -7.31 -4.16
CA THR A 85 15.53 -5.88 -4.11
C THR A 85 15.21 -5.12 -5.39
N GLU A 86 15.30 -5.79 -6.53
CA GLU A 86 15.05 -5.26 -7.87
C GLU A 86 13.59 -4.82 -8.08
N LEU A 87 12.66 -5.37 -7.28
CA LEU A 87 11.23 -5.05 -7.36
C LEU A 87 10.81 -3.89 -6.43
N ARG A 88 11.68 -3.49 -5.50
CA ARG A 88 11.35 -2.51 -4.45
C ARG A 88 10.94 -1.16 -5.01
N GLN A 89 11.70 -0.64 -5.96
CA GLN A 89 11.41 0.65 -6.58
C GLN A 89 10.04 0.63 -7.27
N LEU A 90 9.76 -0.41 -8.05
CA LEU A 90 8.49 -0.54 -8.76
C LEU A 90 7.31 -0.68 -7.78
N ALA A 91 7.44 -1.55 -6.77
CA ALA A 91 6.40 -1.77 -5.77
C ALA A 91 6.12 -0.51 -4.93
N ALA A 92 7.16 0.24 -4.56
CA ALA A 92 7.02 1.50 -3.82
C ALA A 92 6.39 2.60 -4.69
N LEU A 93 6.81 2.71 -5.96
CA LEU A 93 6.27 3.70 -6.89
C LEU A 93 4.79 3.44 -7.18
N SER A 94 4.44 2.23 -7.60
CA SER A 94 3.05 1.85 -7.86
C SER A 94 2.19 2.02 -6.62
N SER A 95 2.72 1.63 -5.45
CA SER A 95 1.97 1.78 -4.22
C SER A 95 1.73 3.23 -3.85
N GLY A 96 2.74 4.09 -4.01
CA GLY A 96 2.64 5.51 -3.72
C GLY A 96 1.62 6.22 -4.60
N VAL A 97 1.69 6.01 -5.92
CA VAL A 97 0.75 6.63 -6.87
C VAL A 97 -0.70 6.21 -6.57
N LEU A 98 -0.94 4.93 -6.33
CA LEU A 98 -2.29 4.42 -6.12
C LEU A 98 -2.87 4.84 -4.75
N HIS A 99 -2.08 4.83 -3.67
CA HIS A 99 -2.54 5.37 -2.38
C HIS A 99 -2.85 6.87 -2.46
N LEU A 100 -2.04 7.65 -3.18
CA LEU A 100 -2.34 9.07 -3.39
C LEU A 100 -3.59 9.28 -4.24
N THR A 101 -3.85 8.41 -5.21
CA THR A 101 -5.10 8.45 -6.00
C THR A 101 -6.32 8.18 -5.12
N LEU A 102 -6.25 7.19 -4.23
CA LEU A 102 -7.29 6.91 -3.25
C LEU A 102 -7.46 8.07 -2.26
N GLY A 103 -6.35 8.64 -1.78
CA GLY A 103 -6.37 9.80 -0.90
C GLY A 103 -6.98 11.04 -1.55
N ALA A 104 -6.69 11.27 -2.83
CA ALA A 104 -7.30 12.33 -3.62
C ALA A 104 -8.80 12.12 -3.80
N LEU A 105 -9.25 10.89 -4.09
CA LEU A 105 -10.67 10.54 -4.17
C LEU A 105 -11.40 10.87 -2.86
N HIS A 106 -10.84 10.47 -1.72
CA HIS A 106 -11.42 10.74 -0.41
C HIS A 106 -11.41 12.24 -0.08
N THR A 107 -10.32 12.95 -0.39
CA THR A 107 -10.23 14.40 -0.18
C THR A 107 -11.25 15.16 -1.03
N TYR A 108 -11.38 14.78 -2.30
CA TYR A 108 -12.38 15.35 -3.19
C TYR A 108 -13.80 15.14 -2.65
N ARG A 109 -14.10 13.96 -2.10
CA ARG A 109 -15.40 13.68 -1.48
C ARG A 109 -15.73 14.56 -0.28
N LEU A 110 -14.72 14.96 0.51
CA LEU A 110 -14.92 15.87 1.65
C LEU A 110 -15.37 17.25 1.20
N VAL A 111 -14.92 17.70 0.03
CA VAL A 111 -15.28 19.01 -0.55
C VAL A 111 -16.56 18.93 -1.38
N LYS A 112 -16.70 17.88 -2.20
CA LYS A 112 -17.86 17.63 -3.06
C LYS A 112 -18.42 16.24 -2.76
N PRO A 113 -19.40 16.14 -1.84
CA PRO A 113 -20.01 14.87 -1.47
C PRO A 113 -20.60 14.16 -2.69
N PHE A 114 -20.35 12.86 -2.78
CA PHE A 114 -20.97 11.97 -3.74
C PHE A 114 -21.33 10.63 -3.08
N ARG A 115 -22.20 9.85 -3.73
CA ARG A 115 -22.59 8.51 -3.28
C ARG A 115 -21.35 7.65 -3.13
N PHE A 116 -21.00 7.27 -1.92
CA PHE A 116 -19.96 6.28 -1.66
C PHE A 116 -20.58 5.28 -0.71
N GLU A 117 -20.58 4.02 -1.12
CA GLU A 117 -21.22 2.92 -0.43
C GLU A 117 -20.28 1.73 -0.40
N VAL A 118 -20.13 1.09 0.75
CA VAL A 118 -19.32 -0.13 0.92
C VAL A 118 -20.19 -1.14 1.66
N PHE A 119 -20.28 -2.35 1.10
CA PHE A 119 -21.12 -3.43 1.64
C PHE A 119 -22.61 -3.09 1.75
N GLY A 120 -23.13 -2.25 0.86
CA GLY A 120 -24.51 -1.77 0.92
C GLY A 120 -24.76 -0.63 1.92
N TYR A 121 -23.74 -0.19 2.66
CA TYR A 121 -23.87 0.88 3.65
C TYR A 121 -23.24 2.18 3.15
N PRO A 122 -23.90 3.33 3.39
CA PRO A 122 -23.30 4.63 3.10
C PRO A 122 -21.97 4.81 3.83
N TRP A 123 -20.92 5.13 3.08
CA TRP A 123 -19.61 5.43 3.63
C TRP A 123 -19.64 6.83 4.26
N PRO A 124 -19.50 6.99 5.59
CA PRO A 124 -19.65 8.31 6.21
C PRO A 124 -18.50 9.25 5.80
N GLN A 125 -18.74 10.57 5.85
CA GLN A 125 -17.71 11.56 5.53
C GLN A 125 -16.50 11.45 6.47
N SER A 126 -16.73 11.17 7.76
CA SER A 126 -15.66 10.92 8.73
C SER A 126 -14.78 9.73 8.38
N ALA A 127 -15.32 8.70 7.72
CA ALA A 127 -14.51 7.59 7.21
C ALA A 127 -13.64 8.02 6.02
N SER A 128 -14.14 8.87 5.12
CA SER A 128 -13.30 9.45 4.06
C SER A 128 -12.18 10.34 4.61
N LEU A 129 -12.45 11.10 5.68
CA LEU A 129 -11.41 11.89 6.34
C LEU A 129 -10.32 11.00 6.94
N ARG A 130 -10.70 9.94 7.67
CA ARG A 130 -9.73 8.98 8.21
C ARG A 130 -8.89 8.35 7.10
N GLU A 131 -9.53 7.95 6.01
CA GLU A 131 -8.81 7.33 4.90
C GLU A 131 -7.83 8.29 4.27
N ALA A 132 -8.23 9.53 3.97
CA ALA A 132 -7.33 10.55 3.47
C ALA A 132 -6.13 10.79 4.40
N MET A 133 -6.36 10.87 5.72
CA MET A 133 -5.29 11.07 6.72
C MET A 133 -4.31 9.90 6.80
N ILE A 134 -4.72 8.68 6.44
CA ILE A 134 -3.86 7.49 6.48
C ILE A 134 -3.16 7.29 5.14
N VAL A 135 -3.92 7.26 4.04
CA VAL A 135 -3.40 6.85 2.74
C VAL A 135 -2.57 7.94 2.07
N ILE A 136 -2.81 9.24 2.35
CA ILE A 136 -1.98 10.31 1.78
C ILE A 136 -0.56 10.27 2.34
N PRO A 137 -0.34 10.33 3.67
CA PRO A 137 1.01 10.23 4.22
C PRO A 137 1.70 8.92 3.84
N PHE A 138 0.96 7.80 3.84
CA PHE A 138 1.52 6.52 3.43
C PHE A 138 1.93 6.52 1.94
N GLY A 139 1.10 7.09 1.06
CA GLY A 139 1.42 7.24 -0.36
C GLY A 139 2.66 8.11 -0.59
N VAL A 140 2.79 9.24 0.12
CA VAL A 140 4.00 10.07 0.10
C VAL A 140 5.22 9.30 0.57
N LEU A 141 5.10 8.53 1.67
CA LEU A 141 6.18 7.68 2.17
C LEU A 141 6.59 6.64 1.13
N CYS A 142 5.65 5.98 0.45
CA CYS A 142 5.95 5.05 -0.63
C CYS A 142 6.72 5.72 -1.78
N LEU A 143 6.31 6.92 -2.22
CA LEU A 143 7.03 7.65 -3.25
C LEU A 143 8.43 8.07 -2.80
N TRP A 144 8.59 8.44 -1.53
CA TRP A 144 9.91 8.73 -0.96
C TRP A 144 10.80 7.47 -0.96
N MET A 145 10.27 6.32 -0.53
CA MET A 145 10.96 5.03 -0.57
C MET A 145 11.35 4.61 -2.00
N ALA A 146 10.52 4.91 -3.00
CA ALA A 146 10.81 4.62 -4.40
C ALA A 146 12.07 5.34 -4.94
N ARG A 147 12.52 6.41 -4.27
CA ARG A 147 13.76 7.12 -4.62
C ARG A 147 15.02 6.48 -4.04
N HIS A 148 14.87 5.58 -3.06
CA HIS A 148 15.98 4.94 -2.35
C HIS A 148 16.10 3.48 -2.78
N LYS A 149 17.12 3.18 -3.61
CA LYS A 149 17.48 1.81 -4.00
C LYS A 149 18.12 1.04 -2.85
#